data_AF-A0A347AKH1-F1
#
_entry.id   AF-A0A347AKH1-F1
#
_cell.length_a   1.000
_cell.length_b   1.000
_cell.length_c   1.000
_cell.angle_alpha   90.00
_cell.angle_beta   90.00
_cell.angle_gamma   90.00
#
_symmetry.space_group_name_H-M   'P 1'
#
loop_
_entity.id
_entity.type
_entity.pdbx_description
1 polymer ?
#
loop_
_entity_poly.entity_id
_entity_poly.type
_entity_poly.pdbx_seq_one_letter_code
_entity_poly.pdbx_strand_id
1 'polypeptide(L)'
;MADWKIIGLSGLLNAALTIVLIILFYPLFFLGPLIGGFLAAYFSQKYENYSKIDIKDGVIVGTMSGMIGGLIITLILITGFEAINSLINLISLNINLIPGVDAVVAAYIILQLSLIISITLGALGGLMGIRAKR
;
A
#
# COMPACT_ATOMS: atom_id res chain seq x y z
N MET A 1 10.46 6.32 20.42
CA MET A 1 9.12 5.98 19.86
C MET A 1 9.32 5.59 18.39
N ALA A 2 8.58 4.67 17.78
CA ALA A 2 8.72 4.49 16.33
C ALA A 2 8.41 5.83 15.65
N ASP A 3 9.19 6.24 14.65
CA ASP A 3 8.94 7.47 13.91
C ASP A 3 7.71 7.29 13.03
N TRP A 4 6.54 7.23 13.66
CA TRP A 4 5.24 7.02 13.02
C TRP A 4 4.98 8.03 11.90
N LYS A 5 5.57 9.23 12.01
CA LYS A 5 5.57 10.24 10.93
C LYS A 5 6.27 9.71 9.66
N ILE A 6 7.45 9.12 9.80
CA ILE A 6 8.22 8.56 8.69
C ILE A 6 7.47 7.35 8.12
N ILE A 7 7.03 6.43 8.98
CA ILE A 7 6.28 5.23 8.56
C ILE A 7 5.01 5.60 7.79
N GLY A 8 4.25 6.57 8.31
CA GLY A 8 3.03 7.08 7.68
C GLY A 8 3.31 7.78 6.35
N LEU A 9 4.30 8.67 6.29
CA LEU A 9 4.67 9.37 5.06
C LEU A 9 5.16 8.40 3.97
N SER A 10 5.96 7.41 4.36
CA SER A 10 6.39 6.34 3.47
C SER A 10 5.22 5.47 3.00
N GLY A 11 4.23 5.21 3.86
CA GLY A 11 2.99 4.53 3.48
C GLY A 11 2.14 5.35 2.49
N LEU A 12 2.10 6.67 2.67
CA LEU A 12 1.45 7.56 1.71
C LEU A 12 2.16 7.58 0.36
N LEU A 13 3.50 7.63 0.35
CA LEU A 13 4.30 7.53 -0.87
C LEU A 13 4.11 6.19 -1.57
N ASN A 14 4.04 5.08 -0.81
CA ASN A 14 3.65 3.78 -1.35
C ASN A 14 2.34 3.89 -2.13
N ALA A 15 1.28 4.38 -1.48
CA ALA A 15 -0.03 4.50 -2.12
C ALA A 15 0.00 5.40 -3.37
N ALA A 16 0.60 6.60 -3.25
CA ALA A 16 0.68 7.54 -4.34
C ALA A 16 1.43 6.96 -5.55
N LEU A 17 2.62 6.38 -5.33
CA LEU A 17 3.40 5.76 -6.40
C LEU A 17 2.66 4.57 -7.01
N THR A 18 2.03 3.73 -6.19
CA THR A 18 1.28 2.57 -6.69
C THR A 18 0.16 3.03 -7.63
N ILE A 19 -0.65 4.01 -7.23
CA ILE A 19 -1.76 4.52 -8.04
C ILE A 19 -1.24 5.16 -9.33
N VAL A 20 -0.20 6.00 -9.25
CA VAL A 20 0.41 6.63 -10.43
C VAL A 20 0.94 5.57 -11.40
N LEU A 21 1.61 4.53 -10.88
CA LEU A 21 2.16 3.45 -11.70
C LEU A 21 1.07 2.54 -12.27
N ILE A 22 -0.04 2.29 -11.55
CA ILE A 22 -1.20 1.59 -12.12
C ILE A 22 -1.72 2.34 -13.36
N ILE A 23 -1.81 3.68 -13.29
CA ILE A 23 -2.34 4.52 -14.36
C ILE A 23 -1.37 4.62 -15.55
N LEU A 24 -0.08 4.84 -15.27
CA LEU A 24 0.91 5.15 -16.32
C LEU A 24 1.69 3.93 -16.83
N PHE A 25 1.96 2.96 -15.95
CA PHE A 25 2.88 1.85 -16.20
C PHE A 25 2.41 0.59 -15.47
N TYR A 26 1.23 0.08 -15.84
CA TYR A 26 0.52 -1.00 -15.14
C TYR A 26 1.40 -2.12 -14.56
N PRO A 27 2.38 -2.74 -15.24
CA PRO A 27 3.18 -3.82 -14.64
C PRO A 27 4.09 -3.40 -13.49
N LEU A 28 4.32 -2.10 -13.26
CA LEU A 28 5.31 -1.57 -12.31
C LEU A 28 4.72 -1.14 -10.96
N PHE A 29 3.42 -1.32 -10.71
CA PHE A 29 2.76 -0.88 -9.46
C PHE A 29 3.44 -1.41 -8.18
N PHE A 30 4.09 -2.57 -8.27
CA PHE A 30 4.80 -3.21 -7.16
C PHE A 30 5.96 -2.36 -6.61
N LEU A 31 6.44 -1.38 -7.36
CA LEU A 31 7.49 -0.46 -6.90
C LEU A 31 7.00 0.47 -5.79
N GLY A 32 5.71 0.83 -5.75
CA GLY A 32 5.16 1.69 -4.71
C GLY A 32 5.39 1.13 -3.30
N PRO A 33 4.93 -0.10 -3.00
CA PRO A 33 5.15 -0.72 -1.69
C PRO A 33 6.63 -0.98 -1.38
N LEU A 34 7.41 -1.39 -2.37
CA LEU A 34 8.85 -1.60 -2.22
C LEU A 34 9.58 -0.31 -1.82
N ILE A 35 9.32 0.80 -2.52
CA ILE A 35 9.94 2.10 -2.24
C ILE A 35 9.45 2.64 -0.91
N GLY A 36 8.14 2.55 -0.61
CA GLY A 36 7.60 2.99 0.68
C GLY A 36 8.25 2.22 1.84
N GLY A 37 8.30 0.89 1.76
CA GLY A 37 8.98 0.07 2.76
C GLY A 37 10.45 0.43 2.93
N PHE A 38 11.17 0.65 1.82
CA PHE A 38 12.56 1.08 1.80
C PHE A 38 12.75 2.40 2.55
N LEU A 39 11.98 3.44 2.19
CA LEU A 39 12.09 4.76 2.79
C LEU A 39 11.75 4.72 4.29
N ALA A 40 10.75 3.93 4.66
CA ALA A 40 10.33 3.80 6.05
C ALA A 40 11.48 3.25 6.91
N ALA A 41 12.16 2.21 6.43
CA ALA A 41 13.27 1.58 7.16
C ALA A 41 14.57 2.40 7.11
N TYR A 42 14.89 3.00 5.96
CA TYR A 42 16.10 3.79 5.77
C TYR A 42 16.12 5.06 6.65
N PHE A 43 15.01 5.80 6.67
CA PHE A 43 14.92 7.04 7.43
C PHE A 43 14.55 6.86 8.90
N SER A 44 14.13 5.67 9.33
CA SER A 44 13.84 5.43 10.75
C SER A 44 15.12 5.56 11.59
N GLN A 45 15.12 6.49 12.54
CA GLN A 45 16.26 6.77 13.43
C GLN A 45 16.26 5.88 14.67
N LYS A 46 15.14 5.21 14.97
CA LYS A 46 14.89 4.52 16.24
C LYS A 46 15.89 3.39 16.55
N TYR A 47 16.59 2.87 15.56
CA TYR A 47 17.40 1.65 15.70
C TYR A 47 18.92 1.88 15.60
N GLU A 48 19.37 3.13 15.52
CA GLU A 48 20.80 3.48 15.54
C GLU A 48 21.41 3.41 16.96
N ASN A 49 20.59 3.54 18.00
CA ASN A 49 21.06 3.64 19.40
C ASN A 49 21.29 2.29 20.10
N TYR A 50 20.95 1.18 19.44
CA TYR A 50 21.30 -0.16 19.93
C TYR A 50 22.43 -0.67 19.03
N SER A 51 23.54 -1.08 19.65
CA SER A 51 24.83 -1.49 19.06
C SER A 51 24.84 -2.41 17.83
N LYS A 52 23.69 -2.85 17.29
CA LYS A 52 23.52 -3.58 16.05
C LYS A 52 22.21 -3.17 15.37
N ILE A 53 22.29 -2.65 14.15
CA ILE A 53 21.14 -2.52 13.25
C ILE A 53 20.57 -3.93 13.01
N ASP A 54 19.38 -4.23 13.53
CA ASP A 54 18.72 -5.53 13.31
C ASP A 54 17.89 -5.50 12.02
N ILE A 55 18.10 -6.48 11.15
CA ILE A 55 17.36 -6.67 9.90
C ILE A 55 15.85 -6.83 10.20
N LYS A 56 15.51 -7.43 11.34
CA LYS A 56 14.12 -7.61 11.77
C LYS A 56 13.38 -6.29 11.92
N ASP A 57 14.04 -5.23 12.39
CA ASP A 57 13.42 -3.94 12.60
C ASP A 57 13.00 -3.28 11.28
N GLY A 58 13.79 -3.49 10.23
CA GLY A 58 13.52 -2.96 8.89
C GLY A 58 12.34 -3.67 8.26
N VAL A 59 12.26 -4.99 8.42
CA VAL A 59 11.11 -5.78 8.01
C VAL A 59 9.84 -5.32 8.72
N ILE A 60 9.90 -5.06 10.03
CA ILE A 60 8.75 -4.59 10.81
C ILE A 60 8.30 -3.21 10.33
N VAL A 61 9.23 -2.26 10.23
CA VAL A 61 8.91 -0.88 9.81
C VAL A 61 8.39 -0.84 8.37
N GLY A 62 9.01 -1.61 7.49
CA GLY A 62 8.59 -1.76 6.10
C GLY A 62 7.20 -2.39 5.98
N THR A 63 6.90 -3.42 6.80
CA THR A 63 5.57 -4.04 6.89
C THR A 63 4.51 -3.03 7.33
N MET A 64 4.81 -2.20 8.34
CA MET A 64 3.87 -1.19 8.83
C MET A 64 3.60 -0.12 7.77
N SER A 65 4.62 0.33 7.04
CA SER A 65 4.45 1.25 5.91
C SER A 65 3.65 0.60 4.77
N GLY A 66 3.92 -0.66 4.46
CA GLY A 66 3.19 -1.47 3.51
C GLY A 66 1.70 -1.59 3.87
N MET A 67 1.39 -1.87 5.14
CA MET A 67 0.01 -1.94 5.63
C MET A 67 -0.73 -0.60 5.48
N ILE A 68 -0.10 0.51 5.89
CA ILE A 68 -0.70 1.85 5.76
C ILE A 68 -0.97 2.17 4.29
N GLY A 69 0.02 1.98 3.41
CA GLY A 69 -0.16 2.23 1.98
C GLY A 69 -1.20 1.31 1.35
N GLY A 70 -1.20 0.02 1.73
CA GLY A 70 -2.18 -0.97 1.28
C GLY A 70 -3.62 -0.59 1.62
N LEU A 71 -3.87 -0.09 2.84
CA LEU A 71 -5.18 0.42 3.26
C LEU A 71 -5.59 1.67 2.47
N ILE A 72 -4.66 2.61 2.24
CA ILE A 72 -4.95 3.81 1.45
C ILE A 72 -5.29 3.42 0.00
N ILE A 73 -4.53 2.52 -0.61
CA ILE A 73 -4.80 1.98 -1.96
C ILE A 73 -6.19 1.34 -1.99
N THR A 74 -6.54 0.51 -1.00
CA THR A 74 -7.87 -0.09 -0.92
C THR A 74 -8.96 0.98 -0.94
N LEU A 75 -8.85 2.00 -0.09
CA LEU A 75 -9.85 3.07 -0.01
C LEU A 75 -9.99 3.80 -1.34
N ILE A 76 -8.88 4.10 -2.02
CA ILE A 76 -8.89 4.75 -3.33
C ILE A 76 -9.56 3.85 -4.38
N LEU A 77 -9.24 2.55 -4.40
CA LEU A 77 -9.76 1.63 -5.41
C LEU A 77 -11.23 1.29 -5.19
N ILE A 78 -11.68 1.11 -3.95
CA ILE A 78 -13.11 0.86 -3.65
C ILE A 78 -13.94 2.08 -4.05
N THR A 79 -13.52 3.29 -3.62
CA THR A 79 -14.25 4.52 -3.95
C THR A 79 -14.25 4.80 -5.46
N GLY A 80 -13.13 4.53 -6.15
CA GLY A 80 -13.04 4.62 -7.60
C GLY A 80 -13.91 3.59 -8.33
N PHE A 81 -13.96 2.35 -7.84
CA PHE A 81 -14.78 1.28 -8.42
C PHE A 81 -16.28 1.58 -8.32
N GLU A 82 -16.76 2.04 -7.15
CA GLU A 82 -18.16 2.42 -6.97
C GLU A 82 -18.56 3.60 -7.88
N ALA A 83 -17.69 4.60 -8.04
CA ALA A 83 -17.92 5.72 -8.94
C ALA A 83 -18.10 5.25 -10.39
N ILE A 84 -17.22 4.37 -10.87
CA ILE A 84 -17.31 3.80 -12.23
C ILE A 84 -18.59 2.97 -12.39
N ASN A 85 -18.91 2.12 -11.41
CA ASN A 85 -20.07 1.24 -11.50
C ASN A 85 -21.39 2.04 -11.49
N SER A 86 -21.46 3.12 -10.68
CA SER A 86 -22.62 4.03 -10.67
C SER A 86 -22.81 4.75 -12.01
N LEU A 87 -21.71 5.19 -12.64
CA LEU A 87 -21.73 5.85 -13.94
C LEU A 87 -22.22 4.90 -15.04
N ILE A 88 -21.72 3.67 -15.05
CA ILE A 88 -22.14 2.62 -15.99
C ILE A 88 -23.63 2.33 -15.84
N ASN A 89 -24.12 2.18 -14.60
CA ASN A 89 -25.55 1.97 -14.33
C ASN A 89 -26.43 3.16 -14.74
N LEU A 90 -25.93 4.39 -14.63
CA LEU A 90 -26.64 5.60 -15.04
C LEU A 90 -26.76 5.72 -16.57
N ILE A 91 -25.74 5.26 -17.30
CA ILE A 91 -25.71 5.21 -18.77
C ILE A 91 -26.51 4.00 -19.28
N SER A 92 -26.45 2.87 -18.57
CA SER A 92 -27.12 1.61 -18.93
C SER A 92 -28.48 1.52 -18.23
N LEU A 93 -29.47 2.25 -18.76
CA LEU A 93 -30.89 2.24 -18.35
C LEU A 93 -31.36 0.88 -17.76
N ASN A 94 -31.54 0.83 -16.44
CA ASN A 94 -32.31 -0.17 -15.69
C ASN A 94 -32.06 -1.64 -16.06
N ILE A 95 -30.84 -2.15 -15.89
CA ILE A 95 -30.65 -3.60 -15.73
C ILE A 95 -30.85 -3.91 -14.23
N ASN A 96 -31.86 -4.73 -13.93
CA ASN A 96 -32.20 -5.24 -12.59
C ASN A 96 -31.09 -6.13 -12.01
N LEU A 97 -29.89 -5.59 -11.81
CA LEU A 97 -28.86 -6.20 -10.97
C LEU A 97 -29.17 -5.80 -9.53
N ILE A 98 -29.25 -6.78 -8.64
CA ILE A 98 -29.41 -6.53 -7.19
C ILE A 98 -28.27 -5.62 -6.75
N PRO A 99 -28.52 -4.35 -6.41
CA PRO A 99 -27.43 -3.40 -6.18
C PRO A 99 -26.68 -3.78 -4.90
N GLY A 100 -25.36 -3.93 -4.99
CA GLY A 100 -24.47 -3.88 -3.82
C GLY A 100 -23.82 -5.20 -3.39
N VAL A 101 -24.35 -6.38 -3.74
CA VAL A 101 -23.71 -7.65 -3.34
C VAL A 101 -22.35 -7.84 -4.04
N ASP A 102 -22.30 -7.59 -5.35
CA ASP A 102 -21.06 -7.73 -6.13
C ASP A 102 -20.01 -6.67 -5.74
N ALA A 103 -20.44 -5.49 -5.33
CA ALA A 103 -19.56 -4.41 -4.89
C ALA A 103 -18.85 -4.75 -3.57
N VAL A 104 -19.58 -5.33 -2.62
CA VAL A 104 -19.00 -5.76 -1.32
C VAL A 104 -17.97 -6.88 -1.53
N VAL A 105 -18.26 -7.86 -2.40
CA VAL A 105 -17.33 -8.94 -2.72
C VAL A 105 -16.09 -8.40 -3.43
N ALA A 106 -16.25 -7.53 -4.42
CA ALA A 106 -15.14 -6.88 -5.11
C ALA A 106 -14.27 -6.06 -4.15
N ALA A 107 -14.89 -5.26 -3.27
CA ALA A 107 -14.21 -4.48 -2.25
C ALA A 107 -13.38 -5.35 -1.29
N TYR A 108 -13.94 -6.48 -0.87
CA TYR A 108 -13.25 -7.45 -0.02
C TYR A 108 -12.02 -8.06 -0.71
N ILE A 109 -12.15 -8.44 -1.98
CA ILE A 109 -11.03 -8.97 -2.77
C ILE A 109 -9.94 -7.91 -2.95
N ILE A 110 -10.33 -6.67 -3.29
CA ILE A 110 -9.38 -5.54 -3.43
C ILE A 110 -8.62 -5.31 -2.12
N LEU A 111 -9.32 -5.28 -0.99
CA LEU A 111 -8.71 -5.13 0.34
C LEU A 111 -7.67 -6.22 0.61
N GLN A 112 -8.02 -7.49 0.39
CA GLN A 112 -7.10 -8.60 0.64
C GLN A 112 -5.86 -8.51 -0.25
N LEU A 113 -6.04 -8.31 -1.55
CA LEU A 113 -4.93 -8.26 -2.50
C LEU A 113 -4.00 -7.07 -2.23
N SER A 114 -4.55 -5.88 -2.02
CA SER A 114 -3.74 -4.68 -1.76
C SER A 114 -2.96 -4.80 -0.46
N LEU A 115 -3.54 -5.39 0.59
CA LEU A 115 -2.85 -5.62 1.86
C LEU A 115 -1.75 -6.67 1.71
N ILE A 116 -2.06 -7.84 1.15
CA ILE A 116 -1.08 -8.93 0.99
C ILE A 116 0.12 -8.44 0.19
N ILE A 117 -0.13 -7.80 -0.96
CA ILE A 117 0.93 -7.28 -1.83
C ILE A 117 1.72 -6.17 -1.12
N SER A 118 1.03 -5.19 -0.53
CA SER A 118 1.74 -4.05 0.06
C SER A 118 2.53 -4.43 1.30
N ILE A 119 2.03 -5.34 2.13
CA ILE A 119 2.74 -5.84 3.32
C ILE A 119 3.98 -6.63 2.89
N THR A 120 3.83 -7.58 1.97
CA THR A 120 4.95 -8.44 1.56
C THR A 120 6.04 -7.63 0.86
N LEU A 121 5.68 -6.76 -0.08
CA LEU A 121 6.64 -5.91 -0.78
C LEU A 121 7.19 -4.80 0.12
N GLY A 122 6.38 -4.24 1.02
CA GLY A 122 6.83 -3.28 2.03
C GLY A 122 7.85 -3.88 2.99
N ALA A 123 7.65 -5.12 3.43
CA ALA A 123 8.63 -5.87 4.22
C ALA A 123 9.95 -6.07 3.49
N LEU A 124 9.90 -6.46 2.20
CA LEU A 124 11.09 -6.60 1.34
C LEU A 124 11.81 -5.26 1.15
N GLY A 125 11.07 -4.19 0.88
CA GLY A 125 11.59 -2.83 0.80
C GLY A 125 12.29 -2.43 2.09
N GLY A 126 11.66 -2.70 3.25
CA GLY A 126 12.24 -2.39 4.55
C GLY A 126 13.53 -3.14 4.84
N LEU A 127 13.63 -4.41 4.42
CA LEU A 127 14.87 -5.19 4.48
C LEU A 127 15.98 -4.56 3.62
N MET A 128 15.64 -4.09 2.41
CA MET A 128 16.59 -3.38 1.54
C MET A 128 17.03 -2.04 2.16
N GLY A 129 16.09 -1.28 2.75
CA GLY A 129 16.35 0.01 3.37
C GLY A 129 17.34 -0.07 4.53
N ILE A 130 17.18 -1.07 5.41
CA ILE A 130 18.15 -1.30 6.49
C ILE A 130 19.50 -1.76 5.95
N ARG A 131 19.53 -2.63 4.94
CA ARG A 131 20.81 -3.09 4.36
C ARG A 131 21.58 -1.96 3.70
N ALA A 132 20.89 -1.03 3.04
CA ALA A 132 21.51 0.14 2.41
C ALA A 132 22.03 1.16 3.43
N LYS A 133 21.51 1.13 4.67
CA LYS A 133 21.92 2.00 5.76
C LYS A 133 23.18 1.50 6.50
N ARG A 134 23.47 0.20 6.38
CA ARG A 134 24.61 -0.46 7.02
C ARG A 134 25.89 -0.29 6.20
#